data_AF-A0A2U8Q0P4-F1
#
_entry.id   AF-A0A2U8Q0P4-F1
#
_cell.length_a   1.000
_cell.length_b   1.000
_cell.length_c   1.000
_cell.angle_alpha   90.00
_cell.angle_beta   90.00
_cell.angle_gamma   90.00
#
_symmetry.space_group_name_H-M   'P 1'
#
loop_
_entity.id
_entity.type
_entity.pdbx_description
1 polymer ?
#
loop_
_entity_poly.entity_id
_entity_poly.type
_entity_poly.pdbx_seq_one_letter_code
_entity_poly.pdbx_strand_id
1 'polypeptide(L)' 'MTRPTPKEIKPIAQIAGVPVDDEIAMRISNSIGPAFEGFEAIAGTLPFDLEPALYPVVQAQKVSK' A
#
# COMPACT_ATOMS: atom_id res chain seq x y z
N MET A 1 -5.90 -7.20 -3.26
CA MET A 1 -5.65 -7.12 -1.81
C MET A 1 -6.68 -6.18 -1.21
N THR A 2 -7.34 -6.56 -0.11
CA THR A 2 -8.37 -5.71 0.49
C THR A 2 -7.75 -4.55 1.27
N ARG A 3 -8.39 -3.38 1.18
CA ARG A 3 -8.01 -2.17 1.91
C ARG A 3 -7.96 -2.46 3.42
N PRO A 4 -6.82 -2.22 4.10
CA PRO A 4 -6.72 -2.45 5.53
C PRO A 4 -7.50 -1.40 6.32
N THR A 5 -8.19 -1.89 7.35
CA THR A 5 -9.01 -1.14 8.30
C THR A 5 -8.23 -0.82 9.57
N PRO A 6 -8.72 0.08 10.44
CA PRO A 6 -8.08 0.36 11.72
C PRO A 6 -7.86 -0.88 12.60
N LYS A 7 -8.73 -1.90 12.47
CA LYS A 7 -8.63 -3.18 13.19
C LYS A 7 -7.39 -3.98 12.79
N GLU A 8 -6.94 -3.86 11.54
CA GLU A 8 -5.74 -4.54 11.03
C GLU A 8 -4.49 -3.67 11.22
N ILE A 9 -4.62 -2.35 11.12
CA ILE A 9 -3.50 -1.40 11.24
C ILE A 9 -2.91 -1.39 12.66
N LYS A 10 -3.76 -1.37 13.69
CA LYS A 10 -3.31 -1.30 15.09
C LYS A 10 -2.40 -2.46 15.51
N PRO A 11 -2.76 -3.74 15.28
CA PRO A 11 -1.87 -4.86 15.59
C PRO A 11 -0.52 -4.79 14.86
N ILE A 12 -0.52 -4.40 13.58
CA ILE A 12 0.71 -4.27 12.79
C ILE A 12 1.63 -3.18 13.38
N ALA A 13 1.06 -2.02 13.72
CA ALA A 13 1.80 -0.93 14.34
C ALA A 13 2.39 -1.32 15.70
N GLN A 14 1.63 -2.08 16.50
CA GLN A 14 2.09 -2.59 17.79
C GLN A 14 3.29 -3.54 17.64
N ILE A 15 3.24 -4.47 16.67
CA ILE A 15 4.37 -5.36 16.37
C ILE A 15 5.59 -4.56 15.94
N ALA A 16 5.39 -3.48 15.16
CA ALA A 16 6.45 -2.59 14.71
C ALA A 16 6.98 -1.63 15.80
N GLY A 17 6.39 -1.63 17.00
CA GLY A 17 6.74 -0.70 18.08
C GLY A 17 6.37 0.76 17.79
N VAL A 18 5.46 1.00 16.84
CA VAL A 18 5.01 2.34 16.46
C VAL A 18 3.72 2.68 17.22
N PRO A 19 3.70 3.73 18.04
CA PRO A 19 2.49 4.12 18.74
C PRO A 19 1.46 4.67 17.75
N VAL A 20 0.33 4.00 17.66
CA VAL A 20 -0.80 4.37 16.80
C VAL A 20 -2.09 4.29 17.60
N ASP A 21 -2.74 5.44 17.78
CA ASP A 21 -4.08 5.53 18.36
C ASP A 21 -5.18 5.33 17.31
N ASP A 22 -6.45 5.42 17.72
CA ASP A 22 -7.59 5.23 16.82
C ASP A 22 -7.68 6.29 15.71
N GLU A 23 -7.31 7.54 16.00
CA GLU A 23 -7.34 8.62 15.03
C GLU A 23 -6.26 8.42 13.96
N ILE A 24 -5.04 8.09 14.37
CA ILE A 24 -3.93 7.78 13.48
C ILE A 24 -4.25 6.52 12.67
N ALA A 25 -4.82 5.48 13.27
CA ALA A 25 -5.22 4.27 12.55
C ALA A 25 -6.28 4.57 11.47
N MET A 26 -7.25 5.44 11.77
CA MET A 26 -8.22 5.90 10.77
C MET A 26 -7.56 6.69 9.64
N ARG A 27 -6.62 7.58 9.96
CA ARG A 27 -5.87 8.34 8.94
C ARG A 27 -5.07 7.41 8.03
N ILE A 28 -4.37 6.41 8.59
CA ILE A 28 -3.63 5.42 7.81
C ILE A 28 -4.57 4.64 6.88
N SER A 29 -5.70 4.15 7.41
CA SER A 29 -6.73 3.44 6.61
C SER A 29 -7.25 4.29 5.44
N ASN A 30 -7.45 5.59 5.66
CA ASN A 30 -7.89 6.53 4.63
C ASN A 30 -6.80 6.84 3.60
N SER A 31 -5.55 6.99 4.03
CA SER A 31 -4.45 7.33 3.14
C SER A 31 -3.94 6.15 2.32
N ILE A 32 -3.94 4.93 2.87
CA ILE A 32 -3.36 3.76 2.19
C ILE A 32 -4.34 3.03 1.28
N GLY A 33 -5.65 3.19 1.49
CA GLY A 33 -6.69 2.58 0.66
C GLY A 33 -6.50 2.78 -0.85
N PRO A 34 -6.33 4.04 -1.33
CA PRO A 34 -6.08 4.31 -2.75
C PRO A 34 -4.81 3.64 -3.29
N ALA A 35 -3.78 3.47 -2.44
CA ALA A 35 -2.55 2.80 -2.83
C ALA A 35 -2.78 1.29 -3.05
N PHE A 36 -3.57 0.63 -2.19
CA PHE A 36 -3.92 -0.79 -2.37
C PHE A 36 -4.79 -1.02 -3.60
N GLU A 37 -5.77 -0.16 -3.85
CA GLU A 37 -6.63 -0.23 -5.05
C GLU A 37 -5.81 -0.04 -6.34
N GLY A 38 -4.90 0.95 -6.36
CA GLY A 38 -4.01 1.17 -7.50
C GLY A 38 -2.98 0.05 -7.68
N PHE A 39 -2.44 -0.50 -6.59
CA PHE A 39 -1.47 -1.58 -6.60
C PHE A 39 -2.10 -2.91 -7.05
N GLU A 40 -3.34 -3.20 -6.66
CA GLU A 40 -4.03 -4.45 -7.03
C GLU A 40 -4.07 -4.66 -8.54
N ALA A 41 -4.30 -3.60 -9.32
CA ALA A 41 -4.33 -3.65 -10.78
C ALA A 41 -2.98 -4.06 -11.42
N ILE A 42 -1.86 -4.01 -10.68
CA ILE A 42 -0.51 -4.37 -11.13
C ILE A 42 0.16 -5.47 -10.29
N ALA A 43 -0.52 -6.00 -9.26
CA ALA A 43 0.08 -6.84 -8.22
C ALA A 43 0.62 -8.21 -8.71
N GLY A 44 0.38 -8.60 -9.96
CA GLY A 44 0.99 -9.78 -10.60
C GLY A 44 1.79 -9.47 -11.86
N THR A 45 1.87 -8.19 -12.24
CA THR A 45 2.65 -7.71 -13.39
C THR A 45 3.96 -7.08 -12.98
N LEU A 46 4.20 -6.92 -11.68
CA LEU A 46 5.46 -6.44 -11.16
C LEU A 46 6.50 -7.53 -11.38
N PRO A 47 7.48 -7.33 -12.27
CA PRO A 47 8.59 -8.25 -12.39
C PRO A 47 9.31 -8.27 -11.04
N PHE A 48 9.35 -9.45 -10.41
CA PHE A 48 10.13 -9.68 -9.18
C PHE A 48 11.64 -9.39 -9.36
N ASP A 49 12.08 -9.19 -10.61
CA ASP A 49 13.45 -8.88 -10.99
C ASP A 49 13.77 -7.38 -11.13
N LEU A 50 12.80 -6.47 -11.01
CA LEU A 50 13.09 -5.03 -11.03
C LEU A 50 13.21 -4.49 -9.61
N GLU A 51 14.34 -3.83 -9.33
CA GLU A 51 14.54 -3.16 -8.05
C GLU A 51 13.38 -2.21 -7.74
N PRO A 52 12.90 -2.11 -6.48
CA PRO A 52 11.74 -1.29 -6.10
C PRO A 52 11.79 0.17 -6.57
N ALA A 53 12.99 0.72 -6.80
CA ALA A 53 13.20 2.05 -7.35
C ALA A 53 12.65 2.25 -8.78
N LEU A 54 12.39 1.17 -9.51
CA LEU A 54 11.90 1.21 -10.89
C LEU A 54 10.37 1.22 -11.00
N TYR A 55 9.65 1.13 -9.87
CA TYR A 55 8.19 1.20 -9.81
C TYR A 55 7.58 2.39 -10.61
N PRO A 56 8.11 3.63 -10.53
CA PRO A 56 7.55 4.76 -11.29
C PRO A 56 7.61 4.57 -12.81
N VAL A 57 8.61 3.84 -13.33
CA VAL A 57 8.79 3.58 -14.76
C VAL A 57 7.73 2.59 -15.28
N VAL A 58 7.47 1.52 -14.52
CA VAL A 58 6.43 0.53 -14.84
C VAL A 58 5.04 1.20 -14.80
N GLN A 59 4.80 2.07 -13.81
CA GLN A 59 3.56 2.82 -13.72
C GLN A 59 3.36 3.73 -14.94
N ALA A 60 4.40 4.47 -15.35
CA ALA A 60 4.34 5.37 -16.50
C ALA A 60 4.07 4.63 -17.82
N GLN A 61 4.67 3.46 -18.02
CA GLN A 61 4.44 2.63 -19.23
C GLN A 61 3.00 2.13 -19.34
N LYS A 62 2.29 1.93 -18.22
CA LYS A 62 0.89 1.51 -18.22
C LYS A 62 -0.07 2.61 -18.69
N VAL A 63 0.32 3.88 -18.60
CA VAL A 63 -0.50 5.05 -19.00
C VAL A 63 -0.39 5.35 -20.51
N SER A 64 0.64 4.83 -21.20
CA SER A 64 0.86 5.02 -22.64
C SER A 64 0.17 3.99 -23.54
N LYS A 65 -0.96 3.39 -23.11
CA LYS A 65 -1.79 2.52 -23.96
C LYS A 65 -3.20 3.04 -24.11
#